data_AF-A0A2S9XWX3-F1
#
_entry.id   AF-A0A2S9XWX3-F1
#
_cell.length_a   1.000
_cell.length_b   1.000
_cell.length_c   1.000
_cell.angle_alpha   90.00
_cell.angle_beta   90.00
_cell.angle_gamma   90.00
#
_symmetry.space_group_name_H-M   'P 1'
#
loop_
_entity.id
_entity.type
_entity.pdbx_description
1 polymer ?
#
loop_
_entity_poly.entity_id
_entity_poly.type
_entity_poly.pdbx_seq_one_letter_code
_entity_poly.pdbx_strand_id
1 'polypeptide(L)'
;MNLKLEALMGFGLGMLLGCGVPAASDDGDSCPIGKHMCECLSDGSCDVNLQCVDGTCVFPGGAETGTTEDTETGADTGTEAETETGDGDGDGDGDGDPCPAGMLGCACYGNDTCDDGLMCEAGSCVEIVCAEGTLGCPCYGNMTCEGSLVCEADTCVDPACPDGQEGCPCYGNDTCDDVLVCEADVCVMNCPEGEEGCACYPNMTCNVGLLCEMGTCEAPVCPLGDDGCECYPNMTCNMGLACMMGSCCVEGELGCACDPDMQCSDPLVCNMGVCEEPEP
;
A
#
# COMPACT_ATOMS: atom_id res chain seq x y z
N MET A 1 56.28 8.47 -9.30
CA MET A 1 55.83 7.15 -9.79
C MET A 1 54.72 7.42 -10.78
N ASN A 2 54.93 7.08 -12.06
CA ASN A 2 54.01 7.37 -13.16
C ASN A 2 52.94 6.27 -13.22
N LEU A 3 51.67 6.59 -12.99
CA LEU A 3 50.56 5.70 -13.26
C LEU A 3 49.84 6.15 -14.53
N LYS A 4 49.96 5.30 -15.54
CA LYS A 4 49.31 5.37 -16.85
C LYS A 4 47.80 5.23 -16.71
N LEU A 5 47.10 6.19 -17.28
CA LEU A 5 45.70 6.16 -17.63
C LEU A 5 45.56 5.40 -18.95
N GLU A 6 44.93 4.22 -18.95
CA GLU A 6 44.51 3.56 -20.20
C GLU A 6 42.98 3.57 -20.30
N ALA A 7 42.53 4.23 -21.36
CA ALA A 7 41.16 4.32 -21.81
C ALA A 7 40.75 3.00 -22.49
N LEU A 8 39.57 2.50 -22.14
CA LEU A 8 38.88 1.45 -22.87
C LEU A 8 37.54 1.98 -23.35
N MET A 9 37.55 2.52 -24.57
CA MET A 9 36.34 2.66 -25.39
C MET A 9 35.98 1.28 -25.95
N GLY A 10 34.77 0.81 -25.67
CA GLY A 10 34.19 -0.40 -26.24
C GLY A 10 32.81 -0.11 -26.83
N PHE A 11 32.75 -0.11 -28.16
CA PHE A 11 31.57 0.04 -29.01
C PHE A 11 30.67 -1.21 -29.01
N GLY A 12 29.36 -1.02 -29.22
CA GLY A 12 28.39 -2.03 -29.69
C GLY A 12 27.05 -1.90 -28.97
N LEU A 13 26.06 -1.14 -29.42
CA LEU A 13 25.24 -1.29 -30.64
C LEU A 13 24.62 -2.68 -30.80
N GLY A 14 23.33 -2.82 -30.44
CA GLY A 14 22.46 -3.83 -31.03
C GLY A 14 21.27 -4.30 -30.18
N MET A 15 20.06 -3.89 -30.59
CA MET A 15 18.81 -4.69 -30.65
C MET A 15 18.25 -5.28 -29.34
N LEU A 16 16.98 -5.15 -28.95
CA LEU A 16 15.72 -5.04 -29.68
C LEU A 16 14.67 -4.40 -28.74
N LEU A 17 14.00 -3.34 -29.20
CA LEU A 17 12.69 -2.96 -28.68
C LEU A 17 11.69 -4.05 -29.09
N GLY A 18 11.24 -4.85 -28.12
CA GLY A 18 10.03 -5.64 -28.23
C GLY A 18 8.84 -4.76 -27.85
N CYS A 19 8.24 -4.07 -28.81
CA CYS A 19 6.90 -3.53 -28.64
C CYS A 19 5.93 -4.72 -28.59
N GLY A 20 5.54 -5.13 -27.38
CA GLY A 20 4.40 -6.00 -27.17
C GLY A 20 3.16 -5.32 -27.75
N VAL A 21 2.56 -5.98 -28.73
CA VAL A 21 1.28 -5.60 -29.31
C VAL A 21 0.25 -5.71 -28.17
N PRO A 22 -0.53 -4.65 -27.85
CA PRO A 22 -1.67 -4.83 -26.96
C PRO A 22 -2.62 -5.81 -27.64
N ALA A 23 -2.94 -6.90 -26.94
CA ALA A 23 -3.98 -7.82 -27.35
C ALA A 23 -5.24 -7.00 -27.62
N ALA A 24 -5.76 -7.12 -28.84
CA ALA A 24 -7.07 -6.61 -29.15
C ALA A 24 -8.06 -7.28 -28.20
N SER A 25 -8.74 -6.46 -27.39
CA SER A 25 -9.94 -6.84 -26.69
C SER A 25 -10.96 -7.25 -27.75
N ASP A 26 -11.19 -8.54 -27.87
CA ASP A 26 -12.21 -9.13 -28.72
C ASP A 26 -13.52 -9.08 -27.93
N ASP A 27 -14.32 -8.05 -28.22
CA ASP A 27 -15.69 -7.92 -27.75
C ASP A 27 -16.55 -9.01 -28.41
N GLY A 28 -16.97 -10.02 -27.63
CA GLY A 28 -17.98 -10.98 -28.10
C GLY A 28 -18.09 -12.25 -27.28
N ASP A 29 -18.75 -12.17 -26.11
CA ASP A 29 -19.63 -13.15 -25.45
C ASP A 29 -19.51 -14.63 -25.84
N SER A 30 -18.29 -15.15 -25.89
CA SER A 30 -18.03 -16.58 -26.04
C SER A 30 -17.37 -17.03 -24.77
N CYS A 31 -18.21 -17.50 -23.84
CA CYS A 31 -17.80 -18.12 -22.58
C CYS A 31 -16.73 -19.18 -22.90
N PRO A 32 -15.45 -18.97 -22.52
CA PRO A 32 -14.40 -19.90 -22.89
C PRO A 32 -14.66 -21.24 -22.21
N ILE A 33 -14.78 -22.31 -23.00
CA ILE A 33 -15.01 -23.68 -22.50
C ILE A 33 -14.01 -23.97 -21.37
N GLY A 34 -14.52 -24.41 -20.22
CA GLY A 34 -13.74 -24.71 -19.02
C GLY A 34 -13.67 -23.61 -17.96
N LYS A 35 -14.14 -22.38 -18.23
CA LYS A 35 -14.18 -21.27 -17.25
C LYS A 35 -15.45 -21.30 -16.39
N HIS A 36 -15.43 -20.57 -15.27
CA HIS A 36 -16.58 -20.48 -14.35
C HIS A 36 -17.85 -20.02 -15.08
N MET A 37 -18.96 -20.73 -14.88
CA MET A 37 -20.24 -20.56 -15.59
C MET A 37 -20.21 -20.85 -17.11
N CYS A 38 -19.18 -21.52 -17.62
CA CYS A 38 -19.11 -21.96 -19.01
C CYS A 38 -19.24 -23.50 -19.14
N GLU A 39 -19.43 -23.98 -20.38
CA GLU A 39 -19.48 -25.41 -20.69
C GLU A 39 -18.17 -26.12 -20.30
N CYS A 40 -18.29 -27.37 -19.84
CA CYS A 40 -17.14 -28.22 -19.54
C CYS A 40 -16.36 -28.62 -20.79
N LEU A 41 -15.08 -28.99 -20.60
CA LEU A 41 -14.30 -29.60 -21.66
C LEU A 41 -14.90 -30.96 -22.07
N SER A 42 -14.55 -31.43 -23.26
CA SER A 42 -15.06 -32.69 -23.83
C SER A 42 -14.74 -33.93 -22.99
N ASP A 43 -13.77 -33.83 -22.07
CA ASP A 43 -13.38 -34.88 -21.13
C ASP A 43 -14.07 -34.74 -19.75
N GLY A 44 -14.98 -33.77 -19.59
CA GLY A 44 -15.68 -33.48 -18.34
C GLY A 44 -14.85 -32.69 -17.32
N SER A 45 -13.74 -32.08 -17.74
CA SER A 45 -12.90 -31.24 -16.87
C SER A 45 -13.23 -29.75 -17.00
N CYS A 46 -12.73 -28.96 -16.04
CA CYS A 46 -12.79 -27.51 -15.99
C CYS A 46 -11.41 -26.96 -15.63
N ASP A 47 -11.23 -25.64 -15.74
CA ASP A 47 -10.01 -24.97 -15.30
C ASP A 47 -9.75 -25.17 -13.80
N VAL A 48 -8.51 -24.88 -13.40
CA VAL A 48 -7.98 -25.18 -12.06
C VAL A 48 -8.93 -24.71 -10.96
N ASN A 49 -9.32 -25.64 -10.08
CA ASN A 49 -10.24 -25.46 -8.95
C ASN A 49 -11.73 -25.32 -9.30
N LEU A 50 -12.15 -25.71 -10.51
CA LEU A 50 -13.56 -25.85 -10.88
C LEU A 50 -13.92 -27.33 -11.06
N GLN A 51 -15.18 -27.66 -10.82
CA GLN A 51 -15.76 -28.97 -11.03
C GLN A 51 -16.87 -28.87 -12.08
N CYS A 52 -16.86 -29.81 -13.03
CA CYS A 52 -17.96 -29.94 -13.99
C CYS A 52 -19.18 -30.55 -13.30
N VAL A 53 -20.27 -29.79 -13.20
CA VAL A 53 -21.56 -30.24 -12.66
C VAL A 53 -22.62 -29.92 -13.72
N ASP A 54 -23.33 -30.94 -14.19
CA ASP A 54 -24.36 -30.83 -15.24
C ASP A 54 -23.93 -30.05 -16.49
N GLY A 55 -22.68 -30.24 -16.92
CA GLY A 55 -22.14 -29.63 -18.13
C GLY A 55 -21.63 -28.20 -17.94
N THR A 56 -21.66 -27.66 -16.71
CA THR A 56 -21.16 -26.31 -16.38
C THR A 56 -20.05 -26.37 -15.34
N CYS A 57 -19.05 -25.50 -15.47
CA CYS A 57 -17.93 -25.41 -14.53
C CYS A 57 -18.25 -24.51 -13.32
N VAL A 58 -18.28 -25.11 -12.11
CA VAL A 58 -18.61 -24.44 -10.84
C VAL A 58 -17.54 -24.70 -9.77
N PHE A 59 -17.47 -23.86 -8.73
CA PHE A 59 -16.52 -24.10 -7.63
C PHE A 59 -16.94 -25.31 -6.77
N PRO A 60 -16.03 -26.25 -6.48
CA PRO A 60 -16.33 -27.38 -5.61
C PRO A 60 -16.61 -26.89 -4.19
N GLY A 61 -17.87 -26.95 -3.77
CA GLY A 61 -18.32 -26.56 -2.43
C GLY A 61 -19.39 -25.44 -2.39
N GLY A 62 -19.69 -24.81 -3.52
CA GLY A 62 -20.81 -23.87 -3.66
C GLY A 62 -22.03 -24.56 -4.26
N ALA A 63 -22.81 -25.26 -3.43
CA ALA A 63 -24.14 -25.69 -3.83
C ALA A 63 -25.06 -24.47 -3.79
N GLU A 64 -25.24 -23.80 -4.93
CA GLU A 64 -26.36 -22.88 -5.14
C GLU A 64 -27.64 -23.72 -5.10
N THR A 65 -28.32 -23.72 -3.94
CA THR A 65 -29.63 -24.35 -3.77
C THR A 65 -30.69 -23.51 -4.49
N GLY A 66 -30.85 -23.73 -5.79
CA GLY A 66 -32.02 -23.31 -6.55
C GLY A 66 -33.13 -24.33 -6.39
N THR A 67 -34.02 -24.12 -5.41
CA THR A 67 -35.22 -24.92 -5.16
C THR A 67 -36.25 -24.73 -6.28
N THR A 68 -36.60 -25.81 -6.97
CA THR A 68 -37.82 -25.95 -7.78
C THR A 68 -38.77 -26.96 -7.15
N GLU A 69 -40.08 -26.67 -7.24
CA GLU A 69 -41.24 -27.47 -6.78
C GLU A 69 -41.50 -27.39 -5.25
N ASP A 70 -42.70 -27.20 -4.70
CA ASP A 70 -44.05 -27.40 -5.24
C ASP A 70 -45.15 -26.93 -4.22
N THR A 71 -46.41 -26.94 -4.67
CA THR A 71 -47.63 -27.25 -3.91
C THR A 71 -48.48 -26.17 -3.22
N GLU A 72 -49.75 -26.17 -3.65
CA GLU A 72 -50.92 -25.42 -3.18
C GLU A 72 -51.48 -25.86 -1.80
N THR A 73 -52.50 -25.08 -1.37
CA THR A 73 -53.63 -25.35 -0.46
C THR A 73 -53.55 -24.98 1.04
N GLY A 74 -54.41 -24.01 1.41
CA GLY A 74 -55.40 -24.21 2.48
C GLY A 74 -55.50 -23.15 3.60
N ALA A 75 -56.51 -22.26 3.50
CA ALA A 75 -57.35 -21.60 4.56
C ALA A 75 -56.68 -21.00 5.82
N ASP A 76 -57.01 -19.81 6.32
CA ASP A 76 -58.35 -19.40 6.78
C ASP A 76 -58.42 -17.90 7.23
N THR A 77 -59.57 -17.27 6.97
CA THR A 77 -60.29 -16.12 7.62
C THR A 77 -59.62 -14.86 8.21
N GLY A 78 -60.15 -13.69 7.78
CA GLY A 78 -60.37 -12.50 8.64
C GLY A 78 -60.12 -11.13 7.98
N THR A 79 -60.95 -10.64 7.05
CA THR A 79 -62.05 -9.66 7.28
C THR A 79 -61.64 -8.17 7.31
N GLU A 80 -61.90 -7.52 6.15
CA GLU A 80 -62.44 -6.16 5.90
C GLU A 80 -61.56 -4.92 6.09
N ALA A 81 -61.17 -4.29 4.97
CA ALA A 81 -61.77 -3.02 4.54
C ALA A 81 -61.24 -2.62 3.16
N GLU A 82 -62.12 -2.68 2.16
CA GLU A 82 -61.84 -2.23 0.80
C GLU A 82 -61.81 -0.71 0.69
N THR A 83 -60.93 -0.20 -0.16
CA THR A 83 -61.25 0.92 -1.08
C THR A 83 -60.40 0.79 -2.34
N GLU A 84 -61.00 0.13 -3.34
CA GLU A 84 -61.19 0.63 -4.71
C GLU A 84 -59.95 0.98 -5.57
N THR A 85 -59.75 0.10 -6.56
CA THR A 85 -59.42 0.32 -7.98
C THR A 85 -57.98 0.69 -8.36
N GLY A 86 -57.27 -0.34 -8.81
CA GLY A 86 -56.09 -0.27 -9.66
C GLY A 86 -55.80 -1.66 -10.22
N ASP A 87 -56.51 -2.04 -11.27
CA ASP A 87 -56.23 -3.22 -12.09
C ASP A 87 -54.82 -3.06 -12.68
N GLY A 88 -53.84 -3.76 -12.10
CA GLY A 88 -52.48 -3.88 -12.63
C GLY A 88 -52.34 -5.25 -13.25
N ASP A 89 -52.93 -5.39 -14.43
CA ASP A 89 -52.98 -6.62 -15.19
C ASP A 89 -51.56 -7.16 -15.43
N GLY A 90 -51.35 -8.42 -15.06
CA GLY A 90 -50.19 -9.21 -15.42
C GLY A 90 -50.22 -9.58 -16.90
N ASP A 91 -50.37 -8.59 -17.76
CA ASP A 91 -50.43 -8.70 -19.20
C ASP A 91 -49.04 -8.37 -19.72
N GLY A 92 -48.30 -9.37 -20.19
CA GLY A 92 -47.10 -9.14 -20.98
C GLY A 92 -47.44 -8.52 -22.33
N ASP A 93 -47.92 -7.27 -22.34
CA ASP A 93 -48.36 -6.52 -23.52
C ASP A 93 -47.30 -5.56 -24.06
N GLY A 94 -46.16 -5.38 -23.38
CA GLY A 94 -45.05 -4.61 -23.92
C GLY A 94 -45.36 -3.11 -23.98
N ASP A 95 -46.30 -2.66 -23.17
CA ASP A 95 -46.50 -1.26 -22.83
C ASP A 95 -45.38 -0.91 -21.86
N GLY A 96 -44.26 -0.43 -22.40
CA GLY A 96 -43.07 -0.04 -21.64
C GLY A 96 -43.38 1.04 -20.61
N ASP A 97 -43.95 0.63 -19.48
CA ASP A 97 -44.08 1.47 -18.31
C ASP A 97 -42.66 1.87 -17.94
N PRO A 98 -42.36 3.18 -18.01
CA PRO A 98 -40.99 3.65 -17.91
C PRO A 98 -40.50 3.28 -16.52
N CYS A 99 -39.51 2.39 -16.46
CA CYS A 99 -38.95 2.04 -15.17
C CYS A 99 -38.41 3.32 -14.50
N PRO A 100 -38.86 3.65 -13.28
CA PRO A 100 -38.41 4.83 -12.58
C PRO A 100 -36.88 4.82 -12.45
N ALA A 101 -36.25 5.95 -12.74
CA ALA A 101 -34.81 6.09 -12.50
C ALA A 101 -34.51 5.90 -11.01
N GLY A 102 -33.43 5.19 -10.71
CA GLY A 102 -33.02 4.85 -9.34
C GLY A 102 -33.37 3.43 -8.89
N MET A 103 -34.35 2.77 -9.52
CA MET A 103 -34.77 1.41 -9.14
C MET A 103 -33.85 0.31 -9.69
N LEU A 104 -33.78 -0.83 -9.00
CA LEU A 104 -33.00 -2.01 -9.40
C LEU A 104 -33.32 -2.43 -10.84
N GLY A 105 -32.29 -2.52 -11.68
CA GLY A 105 -32.36 -2.85 -13.09
C GLY A 105 -32.65 -1.68 -14.03
N CYS A 106 -32.78 -0.45 -13.50
CA CYS A 106 -33.25 0.71 -14.26
C CYS A 106 -32.23 1.84 -14.33
N ALA A 107 -32.51 2.88 -15.12
CA ALA A 107 -31.55 3.96 -15.34
C ALA A 107 -31.15 4.64 -14.03
N CYS A 108 -29.89 5.03 -13.89
CA CYS A 108 -29.43 5.80 -12.73
C CYS A 108 -30.08 7.19 -12.69
N TYR A 109 -30.05 7.80 -11.50
CA TYR A 109 -30.29 9.24 -11.39
C TYR A 109 -29.22 10.01 -12.19
N GLY A 110 -29.54 11.25 -12.60
CA GLY A 110 -28.63 12.09 -13.40
C GLY A 110 -27.33 12.54 -12.70
N ASN A 111 -27.10 12.06 -11.49
CA ASN A 111 -25.89 12.24 -10.67
C ASN A 111 -25.16 10.91 -10.43
N ASP A 112 -25.41 9.88 -11.24
CA ASP A 112 -24.82 8.54 -11.12
C ASP A 112 -25.09 7.84 -9.78
N THR A 113 -26.29 8.06 -9.20
CA THR A 113 -26.75 7.39 -7.97
C THR A 113 -28.02 6.58 -8.21
N CYS A 114 -28.38 5.73 -7.24
CA CYS A 114 -29.56 4.88 -7.27
C CYS A 114 -30.29 4.91 -5.91
N ASP A 115 -31.42 4.21 -5.80
CA ASP A 115 -32.12 4.02 -4.52
C ASP A 115 -31.24 3.26 -3.51
N ASP A 116 -31.61 3.35 -2.22
CA ASP A 116 -30.83 2.76 -1.12
C ASP A 116 -30.50 1.28 -1.37
N GLY A 117 -29.21 0.94 -1.25
CA GLY A 117 -28.69 -0.42 -1.47
C GLY A 117 -28.29 -0.74 -2.91
N LEU A 118 -28.37 0.23 -3.83
CA LEU A 118 -28.02 0.07 -5.24
C LEU A 118 -26.87 0.99 -5.67
N MET A 119 -26.03 0.55 -6.60
CA MET A 119 -25.00 1.39 -7.24
C MET A 119 -25.27 1.56 -8.73
N CYS A 120 -24.87 2.70 -9.29
CA CYS A 120 -24.95 2.95 -10.72
C CYS A 120 -23.78 2.28 -11.45
N GLU A 121 -24.04 1.23 -12.21
CA GLU A 121 -23.04 0.55 -13.04
C GLU A 121 -23.49 0.59 -14.51
N ALA A 122 -22.63 1.15 -15.37
CA ALA A 122 -22.90 1.30 -16.81
C ALA A 122 -24.25 1.97 -17.15
N GLY A 123 -24.73 2.88 -16.29
CA GLY A 123 -25.99 3.61 -16.48
C GLY A 123 -27.24 2.87 -15.98
N SER A 124 -27.08 1.71 -15.35
CA SER A 124 -28.15 0.96 -14.70
C SER A 124 -27.88 0.76 -13.22
N CYS A 125 -28.93 0.80 -12.40
CA CYS A 125 -28.87 0.51 -10.98
C CYS A 125 -28.78 -0.99 -10.75
N VAL A 126 -27.69 -1.44 -10.16
CA VAL A 126 -27.47 -2.84 -9.79
C VAL A 126 -27.37 -2.94 -8.27
N GLU A 127 -27.62 -4.13 -7.72
CA GLU A 127 -27.34 -4.37 -6.30
C GLU A 127 -25.87 -4.09 -6.00
N ILE A 128 -25.62 -3.45 -4.86
CA ILE A 128 -24.26 -3.29 -4.35
C ILE A 128 -23.75 -4.68 -3.97
N VAL A 129 -23.09 -5.37 -4.90
CA VAL A 129 -22.37 -6.62 -4.64
C VAL A 129 -20.98 -6.25 -4.15
N CYS A 130 -20.90 -5.74 -2.94
CA CYS A 130 -19.62 -5.60 -2.28
C CYS A 130 -19.64 -6.26 -0.92
N ALA A 131 -18.47 -6.80 -0.55
CA ALA A 131 -18.35 -7.50 0.72
C ALA A 131 -18.50 -6.49 1.86
N GLU A 132 -19.31 -6.83 2.87
CA GLU A 132 -19.37 -6.06 4.11
C GLU A 132 -17.95 -5.80 4.64
N GLY A 133 -17.72 -4.58 5.10
CA GLY A 133 -16.43 -4.12 5.59
C GLY A 133 -15.49 -3.52 4.54
N THR A 134 -15.80 -3.59 3.24
CA THR A 134 -14.93 -3.03 2.18
C THR A 134 -15.23 -1.56 1.88
N LEU A 135 -14.29 -0.81 1.27
CA LEU A 135 -14.44 0.62 0.99
C LEU A 135 -15.70 0.91 0.16
N GLY A 136 -16.57 1.79 0.65
CA GLY A 136 -17.85 2.16 0.03
C GLY A 136 -19.02 1.25 0.39
N CYS A 137 -18.81 0.26 1.27
CA CYS A 137 -19.79 -0.80 1.55
C CYS A 137 -20.32 -0.77 2.99
N PRO A 138 -21.41 -1.51 3.27
CA PRO A 138 -21.92 -1.62 4.63
C PRO A 138 -20.85 -2.10 5.60
N CYS A 139 -20.84 -1.50 6.79
CA CYS A 139 -19.95 -1.95 7.86
C CYS A 139 -20.29 -3.38 8.31
N TYR A 140 -19.32 -4.06 8.93
CA TYR A 140 -19.62 -5.26 9.70
C TYR A 140 -20.63 -4.94 10.82
N GLY A 141 -21.42 -5.93 11.23
CA GLY A 141 -22.43 -5.79 12.29
C GLY A 141 -21.90 -5.35 13.67
N ASN A 142 -20.58 -5.20 13.85
CA ASN A 142 -19.93 -4.63 15.02
C ASN A 142 -19.46 -3.16 14.81
N MET A 143 -19.91 -2.47 13.76
CA MET A 143 -19.50 -1.10 13.39
C MET A 143 -18.00 -1.00 13.06
N THR A 144 -17.43 -2.02 12.40
CA THR A 144 -16.03 -2.00 11.93
C THR A 144 -15.93 -2.29 10.43
N CYS A 145 -14.77 -2.02 9.85
CA CYS A 145 -14.45 -2.21 8.45
C CYS A 145 -13.13 -2.96 8.30
N GLU A 146 -12.83 -3.43 7.10
CA GLU A 146 -11.57 -4.12 6.78
C GLU A 146 -10.38 -3.15 6.83
N GLY A 147 -9.25 -3.61 7.36
CA GLY A 147 -8.00 -2.84 7.36
C GLY A 147 -8.08 -1.58 8.22
N SER A 148 -7.77 -0.43 7.60
CA SER A 148 -7.73 0.90 8.24
C SER A 148 -9.00 1.72 8.04
N LEU A 149 -10.01 1.18 7.37
CA LEU A 149 -11.27 1.85 7.09
C LEU A 149 -12.06 2.12 8.38
N VAL A 150 -12.87 3.17 8.38
CA VAL A 150 -13.71 3.55 9.51
C VAL A 150 -15.18 3.45 9.10
N CYS A 151 -16.00 2.92 10.00
CA CYS A 151 -17.45 2.87 9.79
C CYS A 151 -18.06 4.24 10.10
N GLU A 152 -18.52 4.95 9.07
CA GLU A 152 -19.21 6.23 9.18
C GLU A 152 -20.58 6.14 8.49
N ALA A 153 -21.66 6.42 9.24
CA ALA A 153 -23.03 6.33 8.74
C ALA A 153 -23.34 4.99 8.03
N ASP A 154 -23.03 3.86 8.70
CA ASP A 154 -23.19 2.49 8.20
C ASP A 154 -22.40 2.16 6.93
N THR A 155 -21.47 3.04 6.50
CA THR A 155 -20.62 2.83 5.32
C THR A 155 -19.14 2.86 5.72
N CYS A 156 -18.36 1.95 5.15
CA CYS A 156 -16.92 1.93 5.31
C CYS A 156 -16.27 3.00 4.43
N VAL A 157 -15.67 3.99 5.06
CA VAL A 157 -14.96 5.07 4.40
C VAL A 157 -13.48 5.04 4.79
N ASP A 158 -12.65 5.69 3.98
CA ASP A 158 -11.30 5.99 4.42
C ASP A 158 -11.36 6.85 5.69
N PRO A 159 -10.51 6.57 6.69
CA PRO A 159 -10.41 7.43 7.85
C PRO A 159 -10.16 8.86 7.36
N ALA A 160 -10.93 9.81 7.87
CA ALA A 160 -10.71 11.22 7.58
C ALA A 160 -9.24 11.54 7.86
N CYS A 161 -8.51 11.99 6.83
CA CYS A 161 -7.13 12.42 6.92
C CYS A 161 -7.10 13.63 7.86
N PRO A 162 -6.58 13.51 9.11
CA PRO A 162 -6.68 14.60 10.06
C PRO A 162 -5.85 15.79 9.56
N ASP A 163 -6.43 16.99 9.60
CA ASP A 163 -5.71 18.22 9.22
C ASP A 163 -4.37 18.26 9.95
N GLY A 164 -3.31 18.60 9.22
CA GLY A 164 -1.95 18.71 9.74
C GLY A 164 -1.08 17.47 9.58
N GLN A 165 -1.63 16.28 9.30
CA GLN A 165 -0.84 15.05 9.13
C GLN A 165 -0.24 14.92 7.72
N GLU A 166 0.81 14.11 7.59
CA GLU A 166 1.48 13.88 6.29
C GLU A 166 0.50 13.36 5.23
N GLY A 167 0.45 14.05 4.09
CA GLY A 167 -0.48 13.76 2.99
C GLY A 167 -1.91 14.28 3.20
N CYS A 168 -2.21 14.90 4.34
CA CYS A 168 -3.52 15.47 4.67
C CYS A 168 -3.61 16.98 4.42
N PRO A 169 -4.82 17.58 4.46
CA PRO A 169 -4.97 19.02 4.38
C PRO A 169 -4.19 19.76 5.46
N CYS A 170 -3.73 20.96 5.14
CA CYS A 170 -3.11 21.82 6.15
C CYS A 170 -4.13 22.31 7.18
N TYR A 171 -3.64 22.69 8.36
CA TYR A 171 -4.44 23.49 9.29
C TYR A 171 -4.85 24.81 8.63
N GLY A 172 -5.99 25.39 9.04
CA GLY A 172 -6.51 26.65 8.49
C GLY A 172 -5.65 27.91 8.74
N ASN A 173 -4.45 27.74 9.29
CA ASN A 173 -3.41 28.75 9.45
C ASN A 173 -2.17 28.48 8.58
N ASP A 174 -2.28 27.63 7.54
CA ASP A 174 -1.20 27.23 6.64
C ASP A 174 -0.03 26.51 7.35
N THR A 175 -0.32 25.71 8.37
CA THR A 175 0.67 24.92 9.10
C THR A 175 0.31 23.43 9.13
N CYS A 176 1.27 22.59 9.54
CA CYS A 176 1.14 21.15 9.65
C CYS A 176 1.73 20.68 10.99
N ASP A 177 1.62 19.38 11.28
CA ASP A 177 2.27 18.74 12.43
C ASP A 177 3.81 18.85 12.32
N ASP A 178 4.50 18.54 13.42
CA ASP A 178 5.95 18.71 13.53
C ASP A 178 6.69 18.07 12.34
N VAL A 179 7.73 18.77 11.85
CA VAL A 179 8.55 18.46 10.67
C VAL A 179 7.85 18.48 9.30
N LEU A 180 6.56 18.83 9.24
CA LEU A 180 5.83 18.98 7.97
C LEU A 180 5.70 20.47 7.59
N VAL A 181 5.60 20.74 6.30
CA VAL A 181 5.31 22.05 5.71
C VAL A 181 4.06 21.98 4.86
N CYS A 182 3.27 23.05 4.89
CA CYS A 182 2.09 23.18 4.06
C CYS A 182 2.50 23.60 2.65
N GLU A 183 2.36 22.69 1.68
CA GLU A 183 2.58 22.98 0.27
C GLU A 183 1.32 22.66 -0.54
N ALA A 184 0.77 23.68 -1.20
CA ALA A 184 -0.43 23.55 -2.03
C ALA A 184 -1.63 22.89 -1.30
N ASP A 185 -1.92 23.36 -0.09
CA ASP A 185 -2.98 22.85 0.81
C ASP A 185 -2.77 21.40 1.28
N VAL A 186 -1.59 20.82 1.11
CA VAL A 186 -1.23 19.47 1.59
C VAL A 186 0.01 19.53 2.48
N CYS A 187 -0.03 18.81 3.60
CA CYS A 187 1.11 18.67 4.49
C CYS A 187 2.11 17.66 3.92
N VAL A 188 3.30 18.16 3.59
CA VAL A 188 4.41 17.34 3.07
C VAL A 188 5.58 17.40 4.02
N MET A 189 6.42 16.37 4.00
CA MET A 189 7.61 16.34 4.84
C MET A 189 8.56 17.48 4.45
N ASN A 190 8.90 18.32 5.43
CA ASN A 190 9.90 19.36 5.22
C ASN A 190 11.26 18.67 5.18
N CYS A 191 11.71 18.39 3.96
CA CYS A 191 12.96 17.70 3.72
C CYS A 191 13.95 18.59 2.96
N PRO A 192 14.62 19.55 3.64
CA PRO A 192 15.61 20.40 3.00
C PRO A 192 16.75 19.58 2.39
N GLU A 193 17.19 19.96 1.19
CA GLU A 193 18.35 19.31 0.57
C GLU A 193 19.56 19.35 1.53
N GLY A 194 20.23 18.20 1.65
CA GLY A 194 21.40 18.04 2.50
C GLY A 194 21.11 17.60 3.95
N GLU A 195 19.85 17.58 4.39
CA GLU A 195 19.47 17.07 5.72
C GLU A 195 19.32 15.54 5.76
N GLU A 196 19.43 14.95 6.95
CA GLU A 196 19.34 13.50 7.14
C GLU A 196 17.98 12.97 6.68
N GLY A 197 17.98 11.92 5.86
CA GLY A 197 16.78 11.36 5.23
C GLY A 197 16.32 12.11 3.97
N CYS A 198 16.96 13.22 3.61
CA CYS A 198 16.55 14.07 2.48
C CYS A 198 17.44 13.92 1.25
N ALA A 199 17.01 14.52 0.14
CA ALA A 199 17.78 14.55 -1.10
C ALA A 199 19.15 15.22 -0.88
N CYS A 200 20.18 14.66 -1.50
CA CYS A 200 21.49 15.30 -1.51
C CYS A 200 21.48 16.63 -2.27
N TYR A 201 22.45 17.49 -1.96
CA TYR A 201 22.74 18.64 -2.81
C TYR A 201 23.10 18.21 -4.25
N PRO A 202 22.93 19.10 -5.25
CA PRO A 202 23.27 18.80 -6.66
C PRO A 202 24.72 18.36 -6.91
N ASN A 203 25.62 18.59 -5.95
CA ASN A 203 27.02 18.18 -6.00
C ASN A 203 27.28 16.81 -5.33
N MET A 204 26.24 16.03 -5.01
CA MET A 204 26.33 14.75 -4.29
C MET A 204 26.96 14.89 -2.90
N THR A 205 26.65 15.97 -2.19
CA THR A 205 27.07 16.17 -0.80
C THR A 205 25.87 16.43 0.10
N CYS A 206 26.10 16.35 1.40
CA CYS A 206 25.11 16.58 2.45
C CYS A 206 25.66 17.57 3.48
N ASN A 207 24.85 17.94 4.47
CA ASN A 207 25.31 18.69 5.62
C ASN A 207 26.46 17.97 6.35
N VAL A 208 27.23 18.73 7.13
CA VAL A 208 28.41 18.22 7.84
C VAL A 208 28.01 17.03 8.72
N GLY A 209 28.72 15.91 8.56
CA GLY A 209 28.46 14.69 9.31
C GLY A 209 27.52 13.69 8.63
N LEU A 210 27.04 13.98 7.41
CA LEU A 210 26.22 13.08 6.61
C LEU A 210 26.93 12.71 5.30
N LEU A 211 26.60 11.54 4.74
CA LEU A 211 27.07 11.05 3.45
C LEU A 211 25.91 10.93 2.46
N CYS A 212 26.16 11.30 1.21
CA CYS A 212 25.18 11.12 0.15
C CYS A 212 25.25 9.68 -0.39
N GLU A 213 24.30 8.84 0.00
CA GLU A 213 24.16 7.47 -0.49
C GLU A 213 22.90 7.34 -1.37
N MET A 214 23.09 6.91 -2.61
CA MET A 214 22.00 6.71 -3.60
C MET A 214 21.06 7.92 -3.81
N GLY A 215 21.51 9.14 -3.53
CA GLY A 215 20.73 10.37 -3.68
C GLY A 215 20.02 10.81 -2.40
N THR A 216 20.19 10.08 -1.31
CA THR A 216 19.70 10.43 0.04
C THR A 216 20.87 10.72 0.96
N CYS A 217 20.71 11.71 1.83
CA CYS A 217 21.67 12.03 2.88
C CYS A 217 21.45 11.11 4.07
N GLU A 218 22.42 10.26 4.35
CA GLU A 218 22.37 9.32 5.45
C GLU A 218 23.50 9.62 6.43
N ALA A 219 23.27 9.35 7.72
CA ALA A 219 24.37 9.34 8.66
C ALA A 219 25.38 8.28 8.19
N PRO A 220 26.70 8.58 8.18
CA PRO A 220 27.71 7.57 7.92
C PRO A 220 27.44 6.42 8.87
N VAL A 221 27.29 5.21 8.32
CA VAL A 221 27.17 4.02 9.14
C VAL A 221 28.40 4.02 10.04
N CYS A 222 28.16 4.01 11.35
CA CYS A 222 29.21 3.88 12.35
C CYS A 222 29.05 2.48 12.95
N PRO A 223 29.60 1.42 12.32
CA PRO A 223 29.43 0.07 12.80
C PRO A 223 29.92 -0.05 14.24
N LEU A 224 29.19 -0.79 15.06
CA LEU A 224 29.65 -1.12 16.40
C LEU A 224 31.07 -1.69 16.33
N GLY A 225 31.97 -1.11 17.12
CA GLY A 225 33.37 -1.49 17.17
C GLY A 225 34.31 -0.73 16.24
N ASP A 226 33.82 0.08 15.28
CA ASP A 226 34.68 0.87 14.38
C ASP A 226 35.21 2.15 15.03
N ASP A 227 36.29 2.70 14.47
CA ASP A 227 36.95 3.90 14.97
C ASP A 227 35.98 5.11 15.01
N GLY A 228 35.88 5.74 16.18
CA GLY A 228 34.92 6.81 16.47
C GLY A 228 33.49 6.35 16.79
N CYS A 229 33.19 5.05 16.69
CA CYS A 229 31.84 4.50 16.90
C CYS A 229 31.62 3.93 18.30
N GLU A 230 30.39 3.53 18.63
CA GLU A 230 30.10 2.88 19.91
C GLU A 230 30.84 1.53 20.05
N CYS A 231 31.28 1.24 21.27
CA CYS A 231 31.86 -0.06 21.58
C CYS A 231 30.83 -1.18 21.53
N TYR A 232 31.31 -2.40 21.27
CA TYR A 232 30.51 -3.60 21.48
C TYR A 232 29.99 -3.68 22.93
N PRO A 233 28.85 -4.37 23.19
CA PRO A 233 28.28 -4.50 24.55
C PRO A 233 29.23 -5.14 25.59
N ASN A 234 30.28 -5.81 25.13
CA ASN A 234 31.34 -6.37 25.98
C ASN A 234 32.50 -5.39 26.24
N MET A 235 32.33 -4.10 25.94
CA MET A 235 33.35 -3.04 26.06
C MET A 235 34.60 -3.31 25.20
N THR A 236 34.42 -3.85 23.99
CA THR A 236 35.51 -4.08 23.03
C THR A 236 35.23 -3.38 21.71
N CYS A 237 36.25 -3.31 20.86
CA CYS A 237 36.19 -2.71 19.54
C CYS A 237 36.79 -3.66 18.48
N ASN A 238 36.76 -3.26 17.22
CA ASN A 238 37.46 -3.96 16.15
C ASN A 238 38.97 -3.99 16.41
N MET A 239 39.65 -4.93 15.76
CA MET A 239 41.07 -5.19 16.00
C MET A 239 41.92 -3.93 15.81
N GLY A 240 42.71 -3.58 16.84
CA GLY A 240 43.56 -2.39 16.85
C GLY A 240 42.91 -1.12 17.43
N LEU A 241 41.69 -1.24 17.95
CA LEU A 241 40.96 -0.16 18.62
C LEU A 241 40.69 -0.53 20.08
N ALA A 242 40.71 0.46 20.97
CA ALA A 242 40.33 0.34 22.36
C ALA A 242 39.01 1.04 22.63
N CYS A 243 38.19 0.44 23.51
CA CYS A 243 36.95 1.05 23.98
C CYS A 243 37.24 2.02 25.12
N MET A 244 37.04 3.31 24.89
CA MET A 244 37.23 4.36 25.89
C MET A 244 35.96 5.21 26.01
N MET A 245 35.42 5.30 27.23
CA MET A 245 34.20 6.07 27.53
C MET A 245 32.98 5.76 26.62
N GLY A 246 32.89 4.53 26.09
CA GLY A 246 31.78 4.10 25.25
C GLY A 246 32.02 4.29 23.75
N SER A 247 33.16 4.87 23.34
CA SER A 247 33.57 5.00 21.95
C SER A 247 34.86 4.25 21.66
N CYS A 248 34.95 3.67 20.47
CA CYS A 248 36.15 3.01 19.97
C CYS A 248 37.12 4.02 19.41
N CYS A 249 38.40 3.85 19.73
CA CYS A 249 39.43 4.72 19.19
C CYS A 249 40.78 4.00 19.08
N VAL A 250 41.68 4.55 18.25
CA VAL A 250 42.98 3.94 17.95
C VAL A 250 43.88 3.91 19.20
N GLU A 251 44.39 2.72 19.55
CA GLU A 251 45.35 2.58 20.65
C GLU A 251 46.58 3.47 20.41
N GLY A 252 46.95 4.24 21.43
CA GLY A 252 48.10 5.14 21.35
C GLY A 252 47.82 6.55 20.80
N GLU A 253 46.60 6.89 20.39
CA GLU A 253 46.24 8.25 19.96
C GLU A 253 45.76 9.16 21.10
N LEU A 254 45.78 10.49 20.89
CA LEU A 254 45.41 11.47 21.91
C LEU A 254 43.99 11.23 22.42
N GLY A 255 43.83 11.07 23.73
CA GLY A 255 42.55 10.78 24.38
C GLY A 255 42.16 9.30 24.39
N CYS A 256 42.98 8.41 23.83
CA CYS A 256 42.75 6.96 23.77
C CYS A 256 43.56 6.18 24.80
N ALA A 257 43.22 4.89 24.95
CA ALA A 257 43.99 3.99 25.79
C ALA A 257 45.43 3.85 25.24
N CYS A 258 46.38 3.72 26.15
CA CYS A 258 47.74 3.36 25.77
C CYS A 258 47.79 1.95 25.19
N ASP A 259 48.75 1.68 24.29
CA ASP A 259 49.05 0.33 23.83
C ASP A 259 49.37 -0.59 25.04
N PRO A 260 49.18 -1.91 24.96
CA PRO A 260 49.63 -2.89 25.96
C PRO A 260 51.02 -2.67 26.56
N ASP A 261 51.96 -2.07 25.81
CA ASP A 261 53.30 -1.71 26.29
C ASP A 261 53.38 -0.33 26.99
N MET A 262 52.23 0.28 27.34
CA MET A 262 52.08 1.64 27.88
C MET A 262 52.70 2.72 26.97
N GLN A 263 52.66 2.49 25.66
CA GLN A 263 53.17 3.42 24.67
C GLN A 263 52.04 4.18 24.00
N CYS A 264 52.33 5.42 23.64
CA CYS A 264 51.48 6.27 22.83
C CYS A 264 52.25 6.68 21.58
N SER A 265 51.53 7.13 20.56
CA SER A 265 52.13 7.72 19.37
C SER A 265 52.92 8.97 19.78
N ASP A 266 54.20 9.04 19.41
CA ASP A 266 55.01 10.23 19.63
C ASP A 266 54.27 11.48 19.08
N PRO A 267 54.12 12.58 19.84
CA PRO A 267 54.84 12.93 21.09
C PRO A 267 54.07 12.66 22.40
N LEU A 268 53.02 11.86 22.36
CA LEU A 268 52.10 11.66 23.48
C LEU A 268 52.72 10.82 24.61
N VAL A 269 52.24 11.02 25.84
CA VAL A 269 52.68 10.27 27.01
C VAL A 269 51.50 9.53 27.62
N CYS A 270 51.72 8.27 27.99
CA CYS A 270 50.72 7.46 28.69
C CYS A 270 50.57 7.89 30.15
N ASN A 271 49.48 8.59 30.48
CA ASN A 271 49.11 9.00 31.83
C ASN A 271 47.87 8.22 32.28
N MET A 272 48.01 7.44 33.35
CA MET A 272 46.91 6.64 33.94
C MET A 272 46.16 5.76 32.93
N GLY A 273 46.87 5.25 31.91
CA GLY A 273 46.28 4.41 30.87
C GLY A 273 45.62 5.17 29.72
N VAL A 274 45.76 6.50 29.66
CA VAL A 274 45.29 7.36 28.57
C VAL A 274 46.47 8.13 27.96
N CYS A 275 46.49 8.27 26.64
CA CYS A 275 47.48 9.05 25.93
C CYS A 275 47.12 10.53 25.96
N GLU A 276 48.01 11.34 26.56
CA GLU A 276 47.82 12.78 26.73
C GLU A 276 49.02 13.55 26.16
N GLU A 277 48.84 14.86 25.91
CA GLU A 277 49.96 15.74 25.57
C GLU A 277 50.92 15.86 26.76
N PRO A 278 52.25 15.85 26.54
CA PRO A 278 53.21 16.06 27.62
C PRO A 278 53.02 17.46 28.22
N GLU A 279 52.87 17.55 29.55
CA GLU A 279 52.83 18.84 30.23
C GLU A 279 54.14 19.63 29.96
N PRO A 280 54.05 20.93 29.62
CA PRO A 280 55.20 21.76 29.25
C PRO A 280 56.16 22.06 30.42
#